data_AF-A0A849V396-F1
#
_entry.id   AF-A0A849V396-F1
#
_cell.length_a   1.000
_cell.length_b   1.000
_cell.length_c   1.000
_cell.angle_alpha   90.00
_cell.angle_beta   90.00
_cell.angle_gamma   90.00
#
_symmetry.space_group_name_H-M   'P 1'
#
loop_
_entity.id
_entity.type
_entity.pdbx_description
1 polymer ?
#
loop_
_entity_poly.entity_id
_entity_poly.type
_entity_poly.pdbx_seq_one_letter_code
_entity_poly.pdbx_strand_id
1 'polypeptide(L)'
;MKNINITAFAFAIGIALSGNAMAESMSKDQYKLAKKNIAKEYKVANKACDSLSGNAEDICEAQAKGAKNTAKAELEDKYKPTVKTRYDARAAKANADYSVAKQKCDDKDGNVEDVCEKEAKAANVQEIAAAEAQLKTSKADAVAIEKSSDARKDAETDMRDANYAVAKEKCDVLADDAKDLCISNAKAHFDRK
;
A
#
# COMPACT_ATOMS: atom_id res chain seq x y z
N MET A 1 -27.77 38.13 7.10
CA MET A 1 -27.67 37.53 5.74
C MET A 1 -26.58 38.27 4.98
N LYS A 2 -25.40 37.65 4.85
CA LYS A 2 -24.28 38.19 4.08
C LYS A 2 -23.75 37.03 3.24
N ASN A 3 -24.15 36.99 1.98
CA ASN A 3 -23.83 35.91 1.06
C ASN A 3 -22.38 36.11 0.60
N ILE A 4 -21.49 35.25 1.07
CA ILE A 4 -20.09 35.22 0.62
C ILE A 4 -20.04 34.26 -0.57
N ASN A 5 -19.94 34.82 -1.77
CA ASN A 5 -19.70 34.07 -2.99
C ASN A 5 -18.26 33.53 -2.96
N ILE A 6 -18.12 32.21 -2.76
CA ILE A 6 -16.83 31.53 -2.85
C ILE A 6 -16.52 31.31 -4.34
N THR A 7 -15.71 32.19 -4.90
CA THR A 7 -15.13 32.02 -6.23
C THR A 7 -14.06 30.92 -6.15
N ALA A 8 -14.37 29.73 -6.64
CA ALA A 8 -13.42 28.62 -6.73
C ALA A 8 -12.37 28.92 -7.81
N PHE A 9 -11.13 29.19 -7.41
CA PHE A 9 -9.98 29.18 -8.31
C PHE A 9 -9.48 27.74 -8.46
N ALA A 10 -9.96 27.04 -9.49
CA ALA A 10 -9.38 25.78 -9.94
C ALA A 10 -8.12 26.08 -10.75
N PHE A 11 -6.94 25.98 -10.12
CA PHE A 11 -5.67 26.04 -10.84
C PHE A 11 -5.30 24.62 -11.32
N ALA A 12 -5.80 24.25 -12.49
CA ALA A 12 -5.42 23.01 -13.15
C ALA A 12 -4.05 23.19 -13.85
N ILE A 13 -2.97 22.85 -13.16
CA ILE A 13 -1.67 22.64 -13.82
C ILE A 13 -1.65 21.21 -14.32
N GLY A 14 -2.04 21.04 -15.58
CA GLY A 14 -1.79 19.81 -16.33
C GLY A 14 -0.33 19.77 -16.76
N ILE A 15 0.45 18.84 -16.20
CA ILE A 15 1.72 18.42 -16.80
C ILE A 15 1.46 17.08 -17.47
N ALA A 16 1.48 17.10 -18.81
CA ALA A 16 1.57 15.90 -19.61
C ALA A 16 2.96 15.26 -19.39
N LEU A 17 2.99 14.10 -18.75
CA LEU A 17 4.17 13.23 -18.71
C LEU A 17 3.86 12.00 -19.57
N SER A 18 4.10 12.11 -20.88
CA SER A 18 4.32 10.95 -21.74
C SER A 18 5.76 10.47 -21.52
N GLY A 19 5.92 9.64 -20.50
CA GLY A 19 7.16 8.94 -20.19
C GLY A 19 6.86 7.96 -19.07
N ASN A 20 7.17 6.68 -19.29
CA ASN A 20 7.21 5.69 -18.23
C ASN A 20 8.36 6.07 -17.27
N ALA A 21 8.16 7.12 -16.48
CA ALA A 21 9.00 7.39 -15.33
C ALA A 21 8.71 6.24 -14.35
N MET A 22 9.60 5.24 -14.36
CA MET A 22 9.69 4.27 -13.28
C MET A 22 9.66 5.09 -11.98
N ALA A 23 8.65 4.86 -11.14
CA ALA A 23 8.53 5.58 -9.88
C ALA A 23 9.82 5.36 -9.09
N GLU A 24 10.69 6.37 -9.06
CA GLU A 24 11.95 6.30 -8.34
C GLU A 24 11.59 6.18 -6.86
N SER A 25 11.95 5.05 -6.24
CA SER A 25 11.68 4.82 -4.82
C SER A 25 12.35 5.92 -4.00
N MET A 26 11.61 6.55 -3.10
CA MET A 26 12.10 7.64 -2.25
C MET A 26 13.42 7.26 -1.54
N SER A 27 14.44 8.12 -1.61
CA SER A 27 15.71 7.89 -0.93
C SER A 27 15.56 7.98 0.60
N LYS A 28 16.50 7.36 1.34
CA LYS A 28 16.54 7.45 2.81
C LYS A 28 16.58 8.89 3.33
N ASP A 29 17.28 9.77 2.63
CA ASP A 29 17.42 11.17 3.04
C ASP A 29 16.17 11.98 2.71
N GLN A 30 15.55 11.72 1.56
CA GLN A 30 14.23 12.28 1.23
C GLN A 30 13.16 11.84 2.25
N TYR A 31 13.16 10.57 2.65
CA TYR A 31 12.26 10.05 3.69
C TYR A 31 12.49 10.73 5.04
N LYS A 32 13.75 10.86 5.50
CA LYS A 32 14.08 11.58 6.75
C LYS A 32 13.64 13.04 6.68
N LEU A 33 13.85 13.70 5.55
CA LEU A 33 13.46 15.10 5.34
C LEU A 33 11.93 15.25 5.36
N ALA A 34 11.20 14.40 4.62
CA ALA A 34 9.74 14.39 4.63
C ALA A 34 9.17 14.16 6.03
N LYS A 35 9.74 13.21 6.79
CA LYS A 35 9.36 12.94 8.19
C LYS A 35 9.58 14.15 9.10
N LYS A 36 10.70 14.87 8.92
CA LYS A 36 10.97 16.14 9.63
C LYS A 36 9.97 17.23 9.24
N ASN A 37 9.62 17.34 7.96
CA ASN A 37 8.67 18.33 7.47
C ASN A 37 7.26 18.09 8.04
N ILE A 38 6.77 16.84 8.03
CA ILE A 38 5.48 16.47 8.67
C ILE A 38 5.47 16.88 10.15
N ALA A 39 6.58 16.66 10.87
CA ALA A 39 6.68 17.07 12.28
C ALA A 39 6.68 18.59 12.46
N LYS A 40 7.26 19.36 11.52
CA LYS A 40 7.24 20.83 11.53
C LYS A 40 5.83 21.36 11.20
N GLU A 41 5.21 20.84 10.16
CA GLU A 41 3.84 21.18 9.75
C GLU A 41 2.85 20.93 10.90
N TYR A 42 2.97 19.78 11.58
CA TYR A 42 2.18 19.51 12.78
C TYR A 42 2.40 20.55 13.88
N LYS A 43 3.65 20.92 14.17
CA LYS A 43 3.94 21.94 15.20
C LYS A 43 3.32 23.28 14.85
N VAL A 44 3.37 23.69 13.59
CA VAL A 44 2.77 24.94 13.12
C VAL A 44 1.25 24.88 13.20
N ALA A 45 0.65 23.79 12.71
CA ALA A 45 -0.80 23.59 12.74
C ALA A 45 -1.35 23.52 14.17
N ASN A 46 -0.70 22.74 15.06
CA ASN A 46 -1.14 22.62 16.45
C ASN A 46 -1.03 23.97 17.17
N LYS A 47 0.04 24.73 16.95
CA LYS A 47 0.18 26.06 17.55
C LYS A 47 -0.86 27.07 17.05
N ALA A 48 -1.34 26.90 15.81
CA ALA A 48 -2.42 27.75 15.30
C ALA A 48 -3.73 27.50 16.06
N CYS A 49 -3.91 26.31 16.64
CA CYS A 49 -5.07 25.98 17.46
C CYS A 49 -5.12 26.77 18.77
N ASP A 50 -3.98 27.20 19.33
CA ASP A 50 -3.90 28.04 20.55
C ASP A 50 -4.68 29.37 20.44
N SER A 51 -5.07 29.78 19.22
CA SER A 51 -5.89 30.98 18.99
C SER A 51 -7.40 30.73 19.13
N LEU A 52 -7.80 29.47 19.29
CA LEU A 52 -9.16 29.01 19.48
C LEU A 52 -9.42 28.75 20.97
N SER A 53 -10.63 28.32 21.32
CA SER A 53 -10.96 27.93 22.70
C SER A 53 -12.11 26.94 22.72
N GLY A 54 -12.17 26.14 23.79
CA GLY A 54 -13.19 25.10 23.97
C GLY A 54 -13.14 24.07 22.85
N ASN A 55 -14.29 23.51 22.48
CA ASN A 55 -14.33 22.42 21.50
C ASN A 55 -13.79 22.81 20.11
N ALA A 56 -13.81 24.10 19.74
CA ALA A 56 -13.18 24.55 18.50
C ALA A 56 -11.64 24.33 18.50
N GLU A 57 -11.00 24.50 19.66
CA GLU A 57 -9.58 24.20 19.86
C GLU A 57 -9.36 22.68 19.79
N ASP A 58 -10.17 21.90 20.50
CA ASP A 58 -10.08 20.43 20.52
C ASP A 58 -10.24 19.80 19.12
N ILE A 59 -11.21 20.27 18.33
CA ILE A 59 -11.39 19.87 16.93
C ILE A 59 -10.14 20.21 16.11
N CYS A 60 -9.57 21.40 16.29
CA CYS A 60 -8.36 21.84 15.58
C CYS A 60 -7.17 20.93 15.91
N GLU A 61 -6.96 20.63 17.19
CA GLU A 61 -5.88 19.74 17.64
C GLU A 61 -6.06 18.31 17.10
N ALA A 62 -7.29 17.80 17.13
CA ALA A 62 -7.63 16.49 16.57
C ALA A 62 -7.35 16.43 15.07
N GLN A 63 -7.69 17.48 14.32
CA GLN A 63 -7.39 17.61 12.89
C GLN A 63 -5.87 17.65 12.64
N ALA A 64 -5.12 18.46 13.39
CA ALA A 64 -3.67 18.58 13.23
C ALA A 64 -2.96 17.25 13.54
N LYS A 65 -3.35 16.57 14.63
CA LYS A 65 -2.82 15.27 15.02
C LYS A 65 -3.19 14.18 14.02
N GLY A 66 -4.44 14.19 13.53
CA GLY A 66 -4.93 13.28 12.49
C GLY A 66 -4.16 13.42 11.18
N ALA A 67 -3.97 14.65 10.71
CA ALA A 67 -3.21 14.96 9.50
C ALA A 67 -1.75 14.47 9.62
N LYS A 68 -1.09 14.75 10.75
CA LYS A 68 0.27 14.26 11.04
C LYS A 68 0.37 12.73 10.98
N ASN A 69 -0.57 12.03 11.61
CA ASN A 69 -0.54 10.56 11.67
C ASN A 69 -0.81 9.94 10.30
N THR A 70 -1.77 10.48 9.56
CA THR A 70 -2.08 10.07 8.18
C THR A 70 -0.87 10.29 7.28
N ALA A 71 -0.30 11.50 7.28
CA ALA A 71 0.88 11.82 6.46
C ALA A 71 2.08 10.94 6.79
N LYS A 72 2.29 10.58 8.07
CA LYS A 72 3.33 9.63 8.46
C LYS A 72 3.08 8.25 7.89
N ALA A 73 1.87 7.72 8.01
CA ALA A 73 1.55 6.39 7.52
C ALA A 73 1.62 6.31 5.98
N GLU A 74 1.15 7.34 5.29
CA GLU A 74 1.31 7.48 3.83
C GLU A 74 2.79 7.61 3.42
N LEU A 75 3.61 8.31 4.20
CA LEU A 75 5.05 8.39 3.97
C LEU A 75 5.72 7.01 4.11
N GLU A 76 5.35 6.22 5.12
CA GLU A 76 5.85 4.85 5.25
C GLU A 76 5.45 3.99 4.04
N ASP A 77 4.21 4.13 3.55
CA ASP A 77 3.76 3.40 2.36
C ASP A 77 4.51 3.84 1.09
N LYS A 78 4.78 5.13 0.92
CA LYS A 78 5.58 5.64 -0.20
C LYS A 78 7.03 5.20 -0.15
N TYR A 79 7.62 5.14 1.05
CA TYR A 79 9.03 4.78 1.24
C TYR A 79 9.25 3.26 1.18
N LYS A 80 8.34 2.46 1.75
CA LYS A 80 8.41 1.00 1.77
C LYS A 80 7.04 0.40 1.46
N PRO A 81 6.60 0.43 0.19
CA PRO A 81 5.27 -0.02 -0.18
C PRO A 81 5.10 -1.52 0.07
N THR A 82 4.15 -1.85 0.94
CA THR A 82 3.73 -3.22 1.26
C THR A 82 2.21 -3.24 1.46
N VAL A 83 1.59 -4.42 1.40
CA VAL A 83 0.16 -4.54 1.73
C VAL A 83 -0.13 -4.02 3.15
N LYS A 84 0.80 -4.22 4.08
CA LYS A 84 0.66 -3.72 5.46
C LYS A 84 0.73 -2.20 5.55
N THR A 85 1.67 -1.54 4.88
CA THR A 85 1.79 -0.07 4.94
C THR A 85 0.58 0.62 4.29
N ARG A 86 0.00 0.04 3.24
CA ARG A 86 -1.27 0.50 2.66
C ARG A 86 -2.43 0.39 3.66
N TYR A 87 -2.49 -0.72 4.40
CA TYR A 87 -3.46 -0.89 5.49
C TYR A 87 -3.24 0.15 6.59
N ASP A 88 -2.01 0.32 7.06
CA ASP A 88 -1.67 1.27 8.12
C ASP A 88 -2.06 2.71 7.73
N ALA A 89 -1.86 3.10 6.45
CA ALA A 89 -2.26 4.41 5.94
C ALA A 89 -3.79 4.61 5.96
N ARG A 90 -4.56 3.61 5.53
CA ARG A 90 -6.03 3.66 5.57
C ARG A 90 -6.56 3.68 7.00
N ALA A 91 -5.98 2.86 7.87
CA ALA A 91 -6.35 2.83 9.28
C ALA A 91 -6.03 4.16 9.99
N ALA A 92 -4.87 4.77 9.67
CA ALA A 92 -4.52 6.09 10.20
C ALA A 92 -5.53 7.16 9.78
N LYS A 93 -5.97 7.15 8.51
CA LYS A 93 -7.02 8.06 8.01
C LYS A 93 -8.35 7.84 8.73
N ALA A 94 -8.84 6.60 8.81
CA ALA A 94 -10.09 6.28 9.48
C ALA A 94 -10.09 6.70 10.97
N ASN A 95 -8.96 6.53 11.65
CA ASN A 95 -8.80 6.94 13.04
C ASN A 95 -8.71 8.47 13.19
N ALA A 96 -8.09 9.17 12.24
CA ALA A 96 -8.07 10.63 12.21
C ALA A 96 -9.49 11.18 12.03
N ASP A 97 -10.23 10.66 11.06
CA ASP A 97 -11.62 11.07 10.79
C ASP A 97 -12.52 10.80 12.00
N TYR A 98 -12.36 9.64 12.65
CA TYR A 98 -13.06 9.30 13.90
C TYR A 98 -12.75 10.27 15.03
N SER A 99 -11.48 10.62 15.23
CA SER A 99 -11.07 11.54 16.29
C SER A 99 -11.72 12.91 16.12
N VAL A 100 -11.76 13.43 14.89
CA VAL A 100 -12.42 14.69 14.56
C VAL A 100 -13.94 14.58 14.71
N ALA A 101 -14.54 13.47 14.26
CA ALA A 101 -15.97 13.23 14.41
C ALA A 101 -16.38 13.20 15.88
N LYS A 102 -15.57 12.57 16.73
CA LYS A 102 -15.81 12.53 18.18
C LYS A 102 -15.86 13.94 18.77
N GLN A 103 -14.85 14.77 18.53
CA GLN A 103 -14.86 16.15 19.05
C GLN A 103 -16.06 16.96 18.52
N LYS A 104 -16.49 16.74 17.28
CA LYS A 104 -17.73 17.35 16.77
C LYS A 104 -19.02 16.82 17.42
N CYS A 105 -18.99 15.62 17.99
CA CYS A 105 -20.10 15.09 18.77
C CYS A 105 -20.17 15.74 20.15
N ASP A 106 -19.02 16.10 20.74
CA ASP A 106 -18.93 16.76 22.06
C ASP A 106 -19.61 18.15 22.09
N ASP A 107 -19.95 18.75 20.94
CA ASP A 107 -20.80 19.96 20.83
C ASP A 107 -22.30 19.69 21.03
N LYS A 108 -22.70 18.42 21.18
CA LYS A 108 -24.09 17.98 21.32
C LYS A 108 -24.35 17.59 22.76
N ASP A 109 -25.63 17.48 23.12
CA ASP A 109 -26.03 17.13 24.48
C ASP A 109 -26.96 15.91 24.51
N GLY A 110 -26.83 15.11 25.58
CA GLY A 110 -27.74 14.03 25.93
C GLY A 110 -27.78 12.91 24.89
N ASN A 111 -28.97 12.38 24.59
CA ASN A 111 -29.10 11.27 23.64
C ASN A 111 -28.58 11.61 22.23
N VAL A 112 -28.52 12.89 21.86
CA VAL A 112 -28.01 13.30 20.54
C VAL A 112 -26.48 13.16 20.47
N GLU A 113 -25.77 13.44 21.56
CA GLU A 113 -24.34 13.18 21.72
C GLU A 113 -24.05 11.67 21.67
N ASP A 114 -24.77 10.88 22.49
CA ASP A 114 -24.62 9.43 22.56
C ASP A 114 -24.78 8.74 21.19
N VAL A 115 -25.79 9.16 20.42
CA VAL A 115 -26.04 8.63 19.07
C VAL A 115 -24.91 9.04 18.14
N CYS A 116 -24.48 10.31 18.17
CA CYS A 116 -23.38 10.80 17.35
C CYS A 116 -22.07 10.03 17.59
N GLU A 117 -21.69 9.80 18.85
CA GLU A 117 -20.48 9.05 19.18
C GLU A 117 -20.55 7.60 18.68
N LYS A 118 -21.71 6.95 18.83
CA LYS A 118 -21.93 5.58 18.36
C LYS A 118 -21.86 5.49 16.84
N GLU A 119 -22.43 6.46 16.12
CA GLU A 119 -22.35 6.53 14.66
C GLU A 119 -20.90 6.76 14.20
N ALA A 120 -20.17 7.70 14.83
CA ALA A 120 -18.76 7.95 14.53
C ALA A 120 -17.90 6.69 14.75
N LYS A 121 -18.14 5.97 15.86
CA LYS A 121 -17.45 4.71 16.16
C LYS A 121 -17.82 3.61 15.15
N ALA A 122 -19.10 3.48 14.81
CA ALA A 122 -19.55 2.50 13.82
C ALA A 122 -18.90 2.74 12.45
N ALA A 123 -18.84 4.00 12.01
CA ALA A 123 -18.15 4.38 10.78
C ALA A 123 -16.66 4.02 10.83
N ASN A 124 -15.96 4.32 11.94
CA ASN A 124 -14.56 3.93 12.11
C ASN A 124 -14.35 2.41 12.03
N VAL A 125 -15.17 1.63 12.75
CA VAL A 125 -15.10 0.17 12.73
C VAL A 125 -15.33 -0.38 11.33
N GLN A 126 -16.30 0.18 10.58
CA GLN A 126 -16.57 -0.22 9.21
C GLN A 126 -15.38 0.05 8.29
N GLU A 127 -14.76 1.23 8.36
CA GLU A 127 -13.60 1.57 7.54
C GLU A 127 -12.37 0.71 7.88
N ILE A 128 -12.12 0.44 9.16
CA ILE A 128 -11.04 -0.46 9.61
C ILE A 128 -11.30 -1.89 9.12
N ALA A 129 -12.53 -2.39 9.26
CA ALA A 129 -12.89 -3.73 8.79
C ALA A 129 -12.75 -3.86 7.26
N ALA A 130 -13.13 -2.83 6.51
CA ALA A 130 -12.93 -2.79 5.06
C ALA A 130 -11.43 -2.79 4.70
N ALA A 131 -10.60 -2.03 5.43
CA ALA A 131 -9.16 -2.03 5.25
C ALA A 131 -8.53 -3.40 5.58
N GLU A 132 -8.97 -4.06 6.65
CA GLU A 132 -8.53 -5.40 7.03
C GLU A 132 -8.94 -6.46 6.00
N ALA A 133 -10.16 -6.38 5.48
CA ALA A 133 -10.64 -7.28 4.44
C ALA A 133 -9.74 -7.18 3.20
N GLN A 134 -9.42 -5.95 2.76
CA GLN A 134 -8.51 -5.73 1.64
C GLN A 134 -7.08 -6.22 1.92
N LEU A 135 -6.58 -6.06 3.16
CA LEU A 135 -5.29 -6.61 3.57
C LEU A 135 -5.26 -8.14 3.46
N LYS A 136 -6.34 -8.82 3.90
CA LYS A 136 -6.46 -10.27 3.85
C LYS A 136 -6.53 -10.78 2.41
N THR A 137 -7.36 -10.16 1.56
CA THR A 137 -7.45 -10.55 0.14
C THR A 137 -6.12 -10.34 -0.58
N SER A 138 -5.49 -9.17 -0.45
CA SER A 138 -4.20 -8.93 -1.12
C SER A 138 -3.08 -9.87 -0.65
N LYS A 139 -3.09 -10.30 0.62
CA LYS A 139 -2.17 -11.34 1.10
C LYS A 139 -2.48 -12.71 0.49
N ALA A 140 -3.75 -13.08 0.42
CA ALA A 140 -4.17 -14.34 -0.20
C ALA A 140 -3.79 -14.38 -1.69
N ASP A 141 -3.99 -13.28 -2.41
CA ASP A 141 -3.63 -13.15 -3.83
C ASP A 141 -2.12 -13.31 -4.02
N ALA A 142 -1.30 -12.66 -3.17
CA ALA A 142 0.15 -12.81 -3.23
C ALA A 142 0.61 -14.26 -3.05
N VAL A 143 0.03 -14.99 -2.07
CA VAL A 143 0.31 -16.41 -1.84
C VAL A 143 -0.17 -17.27 -3.01
N ALA A 144 -1.33 -16.96 -3.59
CA ALA A 144 -1.86 -17.70 -4.74
C ALA A 144 -0.96 -17.53 -5.97
N ILE A 145 -0.45 -16.31 -6.21
CA ILE A 145 0.49 -16.01 -7.30
C ILE A 145 1.81 -16.76 -7.10
N GLU A 146 2.35 -16.75 -5.88
CA GLU A 146 3.58 -17.49 -5.53
C GLU A 146 3.43 -18.99 -5.82
N LYS A 147 2.39 -19.62 -5.27
CA LYS A 147 2.10 -21.05 -5.51
C LYS A 147 1.90 -21.38 -6.98
N SER A 148 1.21 -20.49 -7.72
CA SER A 148 0.99 -20.67 -9.15
C SER A 148 2.30 -20.56 -9.95
N SER A 149 3.20 -19.66 -9.56
CA SER A 149 4.53 -19.53 -10.15
C SER A 149 5.38 -20.77 -9.89
N ASP A 150 5.38 -21.28 -8.66
CA ASP A 150 6.16 -22.46 -8.31
C ASP A 150 5.66 -23.71 -9.02
N ALA A 151 4.34 -23.94 -9.06
CA ALA A 151 3.74 -25.03 -9.82
C ALA A 151 4.09 -24.97 -11.33
N ARG A 152 4.20 -23.76 -11.91
CA ARG A 152 4.65 -23.60 -13.31
C ARG A 152 6.12 -23.98 -13.48
N LYS A 153 7.00 -23.57 -12.56
CA LYS A 153 8.43 -23.92 -12.60
C LYS A 153 8.64 -25.43 -12.46
N ASP A 154 7.88 -26.08 -11.57
CA ASP A 154 7.93 -27.52 -11.39
C ASP A 154 7.47 -28.23 -12.66
N ALA A 155 6.32 -27.85 -13.22
CA ALA A 155 5.81 -28.41 -14.47
C ALA A 155 6.77 -28.23 -15.66
N GLU A 156 7.42 -27.06 -15.79
CA GLU A 156 8.46 -26.83 -16.80
C GLU A 156 9.68 -27.73 -16.60
N THR A 157 10.07 -27.98 -15.34
CA THR A 157 11.19 -28.85 -15.00
C THR A 157 10.87 -30.30 -15.33
N ASP A 158 9.68 -30.78 -14.95
CA ASP A 158 9.18 -32.11 -15.31
C ASP A 158 9.11 -32.30 -16.82
N MET A 159 8.63 -31.30 -17.57
CA MET A 159 8.58 -31.34 -19.03
C MET A 159 10.00 -31.43 -19.63
N ARG A 160 10.95 -30.64 -19.12
CA ARG A 160 12.35 -30.71 -19.56
C ARG A 160 12.96 -32.08 -19.23
N ASP A 161 12.66 -32.66 -18.08
CA ASP A 161 13.16 -33.97 -17.66
C ASP A 161 12.61 -35.08 -18.56
N ALA A 162 11.31 -35.06 -18.83
CA ALA A 162 10.67 -36.00 -19.75
C ALA A 162 11.24 -35.88 -21.18
N ASN A 163 11.43 -34.66 -21.68
CA ASN A 163 12.01 -34.44 -23.01
C ASN A 163 13.48 -34.87 -23.09
N TYR A 164 14.27 -34.64 -22.04
CA TYR A 164 15.64 -35.15 -21.95
C TYR A 164 15.69 -36.68 -21.93
N ALA A 165 14.81 -37.34 -21.16
CA ALA A 165 14.72 -38.79 -21.15
C ALA A 165 14.44 -39.35 -22.56
N VAL A 166 13.48 -38.77 -23.28
CA VAL A 166 13.20 -39.14 -24.68
C VAL A 166 14.41 -38.89 -25.60
N ALA A 167 15.10 -37.76 -25.45
CA ALA A 167 16.28 -37.45 -26.26
C ALA A 167 17.44 -38.42 -26.01
N LYS A 168 17.62 -38.84 -24.74
CA LYS A 168 18.61 -39.83 -24.36
C LYS A 168 18.31 -41.20 -24.99
N GLU A 169 17.06 -41.66 -24.92
CA GLU A 169 16.64 -42.92 -25.57
C GLU A 169 16.85 -42.88 -27.09
N LYS A 170 16.62 -41.72 -27.73
CA LYS A 170 16.92 -41.55 -29.17
C LYS A 170 18.42 -41.66 -29.49
N CYS A 171 19.32 -41.35 -28.56
CA CYS A 171 20.76 -41.53 -28.75
C CYS A 171 21.19 -43.01 -28.68
N ASP A 172 20.35 -43.92 -28.17
CA ASP A 172 20.72 -45.33 -27.98
C ASP A 172 20.88 -46.11 -29.29
N VAL A 173 20.44 -45.56 -30.42
CA VAL A 173 20.70 -46.12 -31.76
C VAL A 173 22.14 -45.91 -32.25
N LEU A 174 22.90 -45.04 -31.56
CA LEU A 174 24.30 -44.73 -31.87
C LEU A 174 25.25 -45.59 -31.03
N ALA A 175 26.50 -45.71 -31.46
CA ALA A 175 27.56 -46.44 -30.76
C ALA A 175 28.76 -45.52 -30.43
N ASP A 176 29.49 -45.89 -29.38
CA ASP A 176 30.76 -45.28 -28.95
C ASP A 176 30.73 -43.74 -28.91
N ASP A 177 31.75 -43.07 -29.43
CA ASP A 177 31.92 -41.61 -29.38
C ASP A 177 30.70 -40.83 -29.92
N ALA A 178 29.99 -41.38 -30.91
CA ALA A 178 28.81 -40.74 -31.49
C ALA A 178 27.63 -40.72 -30.49
N LYS A 179 27.49 -41.77 -29.68
CA LYS A 179 26.49 -41.83 -28.62
C LYS A 179 26.82 -40.85 -27.50
N ASP A 180 28.07 -40.80 -27.08
CA ASP A 180 28.52 -39.90 -26.00
C ASP A 180 28.34 -38.42 -26.40
N LEU A 181 28.67 -38.06 -27.64
CA LEU A 181 28.43 -36.72 -28.17
C LEU A 181 26.93 -36.38 -28.23
N CYS A 182 26.09 -37.33 -28.63
CA CYS A 182 24.63 -37.15 -28.66
C CYS A 182 24.06 -36.87 -27.27
N ILE A 183 24.45 -37.67 -26.26
CA ILE A 183 24.00 -37.48 -24.87
C ILE A 183 24.50 -36.15 -24.31
N SER A 184 25.75 -35.77 -24.58
CA SER A 184 26.31 -34.48 -24.14
C SER A 184 25.54 -33.29 -24.72
N ASN A 185 25.21 -33.34 -26.02
CA ASN A 185 24.39 -32.31 -26.67
C ASN A 185 22.97 -32.26 -26.09
N ALA A 186 22.35 -33.42 -25.82
CA ALA A 186 21.03 -33.48 -25.19
C ALA A 186 21.06 -32.87 -23.77
N LYS A 187 22.09 -33.17 -22.99
CA LYS A 187 22.31 -32.55 -21.67
C LYS A 187 22.41 -31.03 -21.77
N ALA A 188 23.23 -30.53 -22.70
CA ALA A 188 23.37 -29.10 -22.95
C ALA A 188 22.06 -28.45 -23.41
N HIS A 189 21.27 -29.14 -24.25
CA HIS A 189 20.01 -28.61 -24.77
C HIS A 189 18.89 -28.51 -23.73
N PHE A 190 18.86 -29.43 -22.76
CA PHE A 190 17.83 -29.49 -21.71
C PHE A 190 18.33 -29.02 -20.33
N ASP A 191 19.48 -28.35 -20.29
CA ASP A 191 20.12 -27.85 -19.08
C ASP A 191 20.32 -28.92 -17.99
N ARG A 192 20.68 -30.15 -18.40
CA ARG A 192 20.97 -31.27 -17.50
C ARG A 192 22.46 -31.40 -17.25
N LYS A 193 22.82 -31.62 -15.99
CA LYS A 193 24.20 -31.89 -15.57
C LYS A 193 24.55 -33.36 -15.82
#